data_AF-A0A8I1NVY8-F1
#
_entry.id   AF-A0A8I1NVY8-F1
#
_cell.length_a   1.000
_cell.length_b   1.000
_cell.length_c   1.000
_cell.angle_alpha   90.00
_cell.angle_beta   90.00
_cell.angle_gamma   90.00
#
_symmetry.space_group_name_H-M   'P 1'
#
loop_
_entity.id
_entity.type
_entity.pdbx_description
1 polymer ?
#
loop_
_entity_poly.entity_id
_entity_poly.type
_entity_poly.pdbx_seq_one_letter_code
_entity_poly.pdbx_strand_id
1 'polypeptide(L)'
;MTPNPVPAAGEAMPKIRATDEQVADAMRTLDSSIHALVHMTDITAEAYDRLFAPVRDIASDATDYKVFRLTAHEFEQFGFLLNDVANRCARLREAYSAAYYGEQIQ
;
A
#
# COMPACT_ATOMS: atom_id res chain seq x y z
N MET A 1 0.54 -59.72 -0.68
CA MET A 1 0.75 -58.33 -0.22
C MET A 1 1.53 -57.62 -1.30
N THR A 2 0.85 -56.87 -2.16
CA THR A 2 1.52 -55.98 -3.12
C THR A 2 1.96 -54.71 -2.39
N PRO A 3 3.18 -54.18 -2.64
CA PRO A 3 3.65 -52.98 -1.98
C PRO A 3 2.87 -51.75 -2.44
N ASN A 4 2.55 -50.85 -1.50
CA ASN A 4 1.99 -49.54 -1.82
C ASN A 4 3.02 -48.71 -2.60
N PRO A 5 2.62 -47.99 -3.67
CA PRO A 5 3.56 -47.17 -4.42
C PRO A 5 3.96 -45.96 -3.56
N VAL A 6 5.28 -45.80 -3.37
CA VAL A 6 5.87 -44.58 -2.82
C VAL A 6 5.90 -43.57 -3.98
N PRO A 7 5.30 -42.37 -3.82
CA PRO A 7 5.31 -41.36 -4.89
C PRO A 7 6.75 -40.95 -5.23
N ALA A 8 7.02 -40.78 -6.53
CA ALA A 8 8.35 -40.46 -7.03
C ALA A 8 8.79 -39.07 -6.59
N ALA A 9 10.06 -38.96 -6.18
CA ALA A 9 10.70 -37.70 -5.84
C ALA A 9 10.70 -36.76 -7.06
N GLY A 10 9.74 -35.83 -7.11
CA GLY A 10 9.59 -34.89 -8.23
C GLY A 10 8.14 -34.48 -8.53
N GLU A 11 7.13 -35.14 -7.97
CA GLU A 11 5.77 -34.63 -8.02
C GLU A 11 5.69 -33.37 -7.16
N ALA A 12 5.54 -32.21 -7.81
CA ALA A 12 5.23 -30.96 -7.13
C ALA A 12 3.96 -31.20 -6.30
N MET A 13 4.11 -31.28 -4.98
CA MET A 13 2.99 -31.44 -4.06
C MET A 13 1.93 -30.42 -4.46
N PRO A 14 0.66 -30.82 -4.65
CA PRO A 14 -0.39 -29.88 -5.00
C PRO A 14 -0.38 -28.79 -3.93
N LYS A 15 -0.16 -27.53 -4.34
CA LYS A 15 -0.22 -26.39 -3.43
C LYS A 15 -1.58 -26.49 -2.75
N ILE A 16 -1.57 -26.80 -1.45
CA ILE A 16 -2.79 -26.88 -0.66
C ILE A 16 -3.40 -25.49 -0.78
N ARG A 17 -4.55 -25.38 -1.46
CA ARG A 17 -5.30 -24.13 -1.50
C ARG A 17 -5.64 -23.80 -0.05
N ALA A 18 -5.32 -22.58 0.38
CA ALA A 18 -5.72 -22.11 1.70
C ALA A 18 -7.22 -22.26 1.87
N THR A 19 -7.62 -22.59 3.09
CA THR A 19 -9.03 -22.61 3.48
C THR A 19 -9.57 -21.19 3.58
N ASP A 20 -10.88 -21.04 3.41
CA ASP A 20 -11.56 -19.74 3.57
C ASP A 20 -11.29 -19.12 4.95
N GLU A 21 -11.13 -19.96 5.98
CA GLU A 21 -10.80 -19.52 7.35
C GLU A 21 -9.38 -18.93 7.42
N GLN A 22 -8.40 -19.56 6.78
CA GLN A 22 -7.02 -19.05 6.71
C GLN A 22 -6.93 -17.74 5.92
N VAL A 23 -7.67 -17.62 4.82
CA VAL A 23 -7.76 -16.38 4.03
C VAL A 23 -8.43 -15.29 4.88
N ALA A 24 -9.53 -15.59 5.57
CA ALA A 24 -10.22 -14.63 6.43
C ALA A 24 -9.32 -14.13 7.57
N ASP A 25 -8.57 -15.02 8.22
CA ASP A 25 -7.62 -14.65 9.27
C ASP A 25 -6.46 -13.81 8.73
N ALA A 26 -5.89 -14.18 7.58
CA ALA A 26 -4.85 -13.39 6.93
C ALA A 26 -5.35 -12.00 6.48
N MET A 27 -6.60 -11.88 6.04
CA MET A 27 -7.19 -10.58 5.69
C MET A 27 -7.44 -9.71 6.92
N ARG A 28 -7.81 -10.29 8.06
CA ARG A 28 -8.02 -9.54 9.32
C ARG A 28 -6.75 -8.84 9.79
N THR A 29 -5.56 -9.41 9.53
CA THR A 29 -4.30 -8.76 9.93
C THR A 29 -3.99 -7.50 9.11
N LEU A 30 -4.64 -7.30 7.97
CA LEU A 30 -4.47 -6.12 7.13
C LEU A 30 -5.23 -4.90 7.65
N ASP A 31 -6.21 -5.08 8.53
CA ASP A 31 -7.10 -4.02 9.01
C ASP A 31 -6.33 -2.83 9.62
N SER A 32 -5.35 -3.13 10.48
CA SER A 32 -4.48 -2.09 11.05
C SER A 32 -3.66 -1.35 10.00
N SER A 33 -3.22 -2.04 8.95
CA SER A 33 -2.45 -1.43 7.84
C SER A 33 -3.33 -0.55 6.97
N ILE A 34 -4.59 -0.95 6.74
CA ILE A 34 -5.59 -0.14 6.03
C ILE A 34 -5.91 1.12 6.84
N HIS A 35 -6.19 0.98 8.14
CA HIS A 35 -6.42 2.12 9.03
C HIS A 35 -5.25 3.11 9.03
N ALA A 36 -4.02 2.61 9.15
CA ALA A 36 -2.83 3.45 9.12
C ALA A 36 -2.65 4.15 7.76
N LEU A 37 -2.95 3.47 6.65
CA LEU A 37 -2.91 4.06 5.32
C LEU A 37 -3.93 5.20 5.18
N VAL A 38 -5.18 4.99 5.61
CA VAL A 38 -6.24 6.00 5.58
C VAL A 38 -5.82 7.26 6.36
N HIS A 39 -5.30 7.08 7.58
CA HIS A 39 -4.81 8.22 8.36
C HIS A 39 -3.66 8.97 7.68
N MET A 40 -2.71 8.25 7.05
CA MET A 40 -1.62 8.90 6.32
C MET A 40 -2.10 9.62 5.06
N THR A 41 -3.11 9.09 4.37
CA THR A 41 -3.70 9.78 3.21
C THR A 41 -4.42 11.06 3.63
N ASP A 42 -5.12 11.06 4.77
CA ASP A 42 -5.78 12.26 5.29
C ASP A 42 -4.76 13.34 5.66
N ILE A 43 -3.69 12.98 6.36
CA ILE A 43 -2.58 13.90 6.70
C ILE A 43 -1.94 14.46 5.42
N THR A 44 -1.73 13.62 4.41
CA THR A 44 -1.11 14.04 3.15
C THR A 44 -2.02 14.98 2.36
N ALA A 45 -3.33 14.73 2.35
CA ALA A 45 -4.32 15.60 1.72
C ALA A 45 -4.39 16.97 2.44
N GLU A 46 -4.39 16.97 3.77
CA GLU A 46 -4.41 18.21 4.54
C GLU A 46 -3.12 19.04 4.34
N ALA A 47 -1.97 18.36 4.21
CA ALA A 47 -0.71 19.00 3.85
C ALA A 47 -0.76 19.58 2.42
N TYR A 48 -1.34 18.85 1.45
CA TYR A 48 -1.54 19.35 0.10
C TYR A 48 -2.37 20.64 0.11
N ASP A 49 -3.55 20.63 0.75
CA ASP A 49 -4.44 21.79 0.78
C ASP A 49 -3.76 23.01 1.41
N ARG A 50 -2.93 22.81 2.43
CA ARG A 50 -2.16 23.89 3.07
C ARG A 50 -1.07 24.46 2.17
N LEU A 51 -0.34 23.60 1.46
CA LEU A 51 0.81 23.99 0.64
C LEU A 51 0.40 24.58 -0.70
N PHE A 52 -0.70 24.10 -1.26
CA PHE A 52 -1.22 24.51 -2.56
C PHE A 52 -2.48 25.38 -2.45
N ALA A 53 -2.67 26.02 -1.28
CA ALA A 53 -3.73 26.99 -1.05
C ALA A 53 -3.63 28.20 -2.00
N PRO A 54 -4.76 28.84 -2.38
CA PRO A 54 -4.75 30.00 -3.28
C PRO A 54 -3.88 31.17 -2.82
N VAL A 55 -3.68 31.34 -1.50
CA VAL A 55 -2.82 32.39 -0.93
C VAL A 55 -1.35 32.23 -1.30
N ARG A 56 -0.93 31.02 -1.70
CA ARG A 56 0.44 30.70 -2.14
C ARG A 56 0.59 30.70 -3.65
N ASP A 57 -0.52 30.88 -4.37
CA ASP A 57 -0.55 30.98 -5.83
C ASP A 57 0.14 32.28 -6.26
N ILE A 58 1.16 32.15 -7.10
CA ILE A 58 1.80 33.28 -7.74
C ILE A 58 0.97 33.59 -8.98
N ALA A 59 0.21 34.69 -8.93
CA ALA A 59 -0.59 35.16 -10.04
C ALA A 59 0.22 35.08 -11.35
N SER A 60 -0.24 34.20 -12.23
CA SER A 60 0.32 33.97 -13.54
C SER A 60 -0.73 34.36 -14.56
N ASP A 61 -0.36 35.22 -15.50
CA ASP A 61 -1.23 35.60 -16.63
C ASP A 61 -1.44 34.42 -17.62
N ALA A 62 -0.75 33.30 -17.40
CA ALA A 62 -0.87 32.10 -18.22
C ALA A 62 -1.97 31.18 -17.70
N THR A 63 -2.87 30.79 -18.60
CA THR A 63 -3.98 29.86 -18.33
C THR A 63 -3.55 28.41 -18.19
N ASP A 64 -2.32 28.07 -18.60
CA ASP A 64 -1.91 26.68 -18.82
C ASP A 64 -1.19 26.05 -17.62
N TYR A 65 -0.82 26.86 -16.61
CA TYR A 65 -0.10 26.38 -15.43
C TYR A 65 -0.39 27.21 -14.18
N LYS A 66 -0.30 26.56 -13.01
CA LYS A 66 -0.32 27.21 -11.70
C LYS A 66 1.07 27.16 -11.07
N VAL A 67 1.50 28.25 -10.43
CA VAL A 67 2.80 28.32 -9.77
C VAL A 67 2.58 28.60 -8.29
N PHE A 68 3.10 27.73 -7.43
CA PHE A 68 2.99 27.90 -5.98
C PHE A 68 4.36 28.22 -5.38
N ARG A 69 4.40 29.16 -4.43
CA ARG A 69 5.61 29.41 -3.65
C ARG A 69 5.68 28.49 -2.44
N LEU A 70 6.64 27.58 -2.47
CA LEU A 70 6.97 26.68 -1.37
C LEU A 70 8.40 26.95 -0.89
N THR A 71 8.64 26.80 0.40
CA THR A 71 10.01 26.67 0.92
C THR A 71 10.58 25.30 0.56
N ALA A 72 11.91 25.18 0.51
CA ALA A 72 12.55 23.88 0.27
C ALA A 72 12.11 22.83 1.30
N HIS A 73 11.99 23.23 2.57
CA HIS A 73 11.53 22.35 3.64
C HIS A 73 10.10 21.85 3.44
N GLU A 74 9.17 22.72 3.03
CA GLU A 74 7.78 22.33 2.74
C GLU A 74 7.69 21.35 1.56
N PHE A 75 8.49 21.58 0.52
CA PHE A 75 8.57 20.68 -0.63
C PHE A 75 9.10 19.29 -0.23
N GLU A 76 10.18 19.24 0.56
CA GLU A 76 10.75 17.99 1.07
C GLU A 76 9.77 17.25 1.99
N GLN A 77 9.10 17.95 2.90
CA GLN A 77 8.10 17.37 3.80
C GLN A 77 6.93 16.76 3.02
N PHE A 78 6.42 17.47 2.01
CA PHE A 78 5.35 16.95 1.19
C PHE A 78 5.81 15.72 0.39
N GLY A 79 7.01 15.77 -0.18
CA GLY A 79 7.62 14.62 -0.87
C GLY A 79 7.77 13.41 0.05
N PHE A 80 8.17 13.62 1.32
CA PHE A 80 8.24 12.56 2.32
C PHE A 80 6.87 11.92 2.58
N LEU A 81 5.83 12.73 2.82
CA LEU A 81 4.46 12.25 3.07
C LEU A 81 3.93 11.44 1.89
N LEU A 82 4.09 11.95 0.67
CA LEU A 82 3.65 11.28 -0.55
C LEU A 82 4.35 9.92 -0.73
N ASN A 83 5.67 9.88 -0.49
CA ASN A 83 6.44 8.64 -0.57
C ASN A 83 6.04 7.63 0.51
N ASP A 84 5.72 8.08 1.73
CA ASP A 84 5.25 7.19 2.81
C ASP A 84 3.92 6.52 2.43
N VAL A 85 2.96 7.30 1.90
CA VAL A 85 1.70 6.77 1.38
C VAL A 85 1.94 5.76 0.26
N ALA A 86 2.80 6.09 -0.72
CA ALA A 86 3.12 5.20 -1.83
C ALA A 86 3.72 3.86 -1.35
N ASN A 87 4.66 3.91 -0.40
CA ASN A 87 5.28 2.74 0.19
C ASN A 87 4.28 1.87 0.94
N ARG A 88 3.37 2.47 1.72
CA ARG A 88 2.31 1.75 2.43
C ARG A 88 1.33 1.08 1.46
N CYS A 89 0.95 1.75 0.39
CA CYS A 89 0.12 1.15 -0.67
C CYS A 89 0.81 -0.06 -1.31
N ALA A 90 2.11 0.03 -1.61
CA ALA A 90 2.87 -1.08 -2.17
C ALA A 90 2.89 -2.29 -1.23
N ARG A 91 3.22 -2.06 0.06
CA ARG A 91 3.21 -3.13 1.08
C ARG A 91 1.83 -3.74 1.30
N LEU A 92 0.78 -2.91 1.35
CA LEU A 92 -0.59 -3.39 1.51
C LEU A 92 -1.01 -4.27 0.33
N ARG A 93 -0.64 -3.90 -0.91
CA ARG A 93 -0.90 -4.71 -2.10
C ARG A 93 -0.20 -6.07 -2.03
N GLU A 94 1.06 -6.09 -1.61
CA GLU A 94 1.82 -7.33 -1.43
C GLU A 94 1.18 -8.21 -0.35
N ALA A 95 0.86 -7.63 0.81
CA ALA A 95 0.22 -8.32 1.92
C ALA A 95 -1.18 -8.84 1.56
N TYR A 96 -1.97 -8.07 0.81
CA TYR A 96 -3.26 -8.52 0.28
C TYR A 96 -3.11 -9.69 -0.68
N SER A 97 -2.13 -9.63 -1.58
CA SER A 97 -1.86 -10.73 -2.50
C SER A 97 -1.45 -12.01 -1.75
N ALA A 98 -0.68 -11.92 -0.68
CA ALA A 98 -0.34 -13.06 0.17
C ALA A 98 -1.56 -13.57 0.94
N ALA A 99 -2.36 -12.67 1.53
CA ALA A 99 -3.56 -13.03 2.29
C ALA A 99 -4.58 -13.77 1.42
N TYR A 100 -4.68 -13.43 0.12
CA TYR A 100 -5.50 -14.17 -0.85
C TYR A 100 -5.10 -15.65 -0.98
N TYR A 101 -3.83 -15.97 -0.75
CA TYR A 101 -3.31 -17.34 -0.68
C TYR A 101 -3.26 -17.90 0.75
N GLY A 102 -3.86 -17.21 1.73
CA GLY A 102 -3.85 -17.58 3.15
C GLY A 102 -2.50 -17.36 3.85
N GLU A 103 -1.59 -16.61 3.23
CA GLU A 103 -0.26 -16.30 3.75
C GLU A 103 -0.24 -14.92 4.42
N GLN A 104 0.62 -14.74 5.42
CA GLN A 104 0.83 -13.46 6.10
C GLN A 104 2.26 -13.00 5.85
N ILE A 105 2.43 -11.76 5.38
CA ILE A 105 3.73 -11.12 5.27
C ILE A 105 3.91 -10.27 6.53
N GLN A 106 5.01 -10.52 7.27
CA GLN A 106 5.42 -9.70 8.42
C GLN A 106 6.11 -8.41 7.97
#